data_AF-A0A3N1GXL1-F1
#
_entry.id   AF-A0A3N1GXL1-F1
#
_cell.length_a   1.000
_cell.length_b   1.000
_cell.length_c   1.000
_cell.angle_alpha   90.00
_cell.angle_beta   90.00
_cell.angle_gamma   90.00
#
_symmetry.space_group_name_H-M   'P 1'
#
loop_
_entity.id
_entity.type
_entity.pdbx_description
1 polymer ?
#
loop_
_entity_poly.entity_id
_entity_poly.type
_entity_poly.pdbx_seq_one_letter_code
_entity_poly.pdbx_strand_id
1 'polypeptide(L)'
;MKIQTGWSLYAQDQDRPELLSLITTGHQEVEKDTGRMIEQYKMWSSDLTDEELGKVITLLARGNVFAQNIAKDLRLELAERPARAEQRRLNLQLRRDELARTEERLLRQGLDQLGGAGDTWDGRRDRITAWWREVKVAELAETWAAALAGDRMTARQVNNESVLGGDFDIRNNHHRLDRAWDRKITLDRTLNGVRKRLDPRHFDDPGTGRNRKGELGLHDLSGSLLHGTRVPLSIYAQLKPYANATVVFMPAPTERDAQIFNAIQSLKTVTEGDVKLMREMRNRFTRLRLAQATDMHTYLLNLNEVRDGEPVVRYGHSGLIRRAGQKTEVNVDDIDIATRRTNALEHHVVLAQDGGQVVNEVVIVYREHASALFPVFAEWNKAKSHFTVLNRDTGAPTKAHITDDGKWVG
;
A
#
# COMPACT_ATOMS: atom_id res chain seq x y z
N MET A 1 -25.52 -2.86 -9.05
CA MET A 1 -25.78 -1.52 -9.62
C MET A 1 -24.89 -0.48 -8.95
N LYS A 2 -24.44 0.60 -9.63
CA LYS A 2 -23.70 1.69 -8.97
C LYS A 2 -24.67 2.46 -8.07
N ILE A 3 -24.32 2.66 -6.81
CA ILE A 3 -25.01 3.60 -5.93
C ILE A 3 -24.67 4.99 -6.46
N GLN A 4 -25.67 5.68 -6.98
CA GLN A 4 -25.49 7.09 -7.32
C GLN A 4 -25.72 7.86 -6.02
N THR A 5 -24.76 8.68 -5.61
CA THR A 5 -24.89 9.55 -4.42
C THR A 5 -26.14 10.46 -4.49
N GLY A 6 -26.64 10.70 -5.71
CA GLY A 6 -27.92 11.35 -5.98
C GLY A 6 -29.18 10.56 -5.57
N TRP A 7 -29.09 9.30 -5.14
CA TRP A 7 -30.24 8.53 -4.61
C TRP A 7 -30.89 9.26 -3.42
N SER A 8 -30.07 9.93 -2.60
CA SER A 8 -30.55 10.76 -1.49
C SER A 8 -31.41 11.93 -1.97
N LEU A 9 -31.13 12.50 -3.14
CA LEU A 9 -31.92 13.59 -3.73
C LEU A 9 -33.33 13.15 -4.15
N TYR A 10 -33.50 11.86 -4.44
CA TYR A 10 -34.76 11.29 -4.93
C TYR A 10 -35.60 10.63 -3.82
N ALA A 11 -34.99 10.36 -2.67
CA ALA A 11 -35.70 9.93 -1.46
C ALA A 11 -36.52 11.08 -0.84
N GLN A 12 -37.58 10.72 -0.11
CA GLN A 12 -38.34 11.69 0.69
C GLN A 12 -37.44 12.35 1.74
N ASP A 13 -37.62 13.63 2.03
CA ASP A 13 -36.76 14.39 2.93
C ASP A 13 -36.58 13.70 4.30
N GLN A 14 -37.66 13.12 4.84
CA GLN A 14 -37.67 12.37 6.10
C GLN A 14 -36.90 11.04 6.07
N ASP A 15 -36.80 10.41 4.89
CA ASP A 15 -36.13 9.11 4.70
C ASP A 15 -34.63 9.30 4.38
N ARG A 16 -34.20 10.51 3.99
CA ARG A 16 -32.80 10.79 3.62
C ARG A 16 -31.79 10.44 4.70
N PRO A 17 -31.98 10.78 5.99
CA PRO A 17 -31.00 10.45 7.03
C PRO A 17 -30.77 8.94 7.17
N GLU A 18 -31.85 8.14 7.12
CA GLU A 18 -31.75 6.68 7.21
C GLU A 18 -31.09 6.10 5.96
N LEU A 19 -31.47 6.58 4.76
CA LEU A 19 -30.85 6.15 3.52
C LEU A 19 -29.35 6.42 3.52
N LEU A 20 -28.93 7.64 3.88
CA LEU A 20 -27.52 8.02 3.98
C LEU A 20 -26.76 7.18 5.00
N SER A 21 -27.39 6.84 6.13
CA SER A 21 -26.82 5.94 7.13
C SER A 21 -26.56 4.53 6.58
N LEU A 22 -27.52 3.96 5.84
CA LEU A 22 -27.38 2.62 5.23
C LEU A 22 -26.28 2.56 4.17
N ILE A 23 -26.09 3.65 3.43
CA ILE A 23 -25.12 3.72 2.33
C ILE A 23 -23.79 4.36 2.75
N THR A 24 -23.61 4.84 3.98
CA THR A 24 -22.28 5.30 4.42
C THR A 24 -21.34 4.11 4.63
N THR A 25 -20.06 4.33 4.35
CA THR A 25 -18.99 3.36 4.65
C THR A 25 -18.40 3.55 6.04
N GLY A 26 -18.70 4.69 6.68
CA GLY A 26 -18.00 5.17 7.87
C GLY A 26 -16.58 5.68 7.60
N HIS A 27 -16.14 5.73 6.35
CA HIS A 27 -14.89 6.40 6.00
C HIS A 27 -15.10 7.89 5.77
N GLN A 28 -14.02 8.64 5.98
CA GLN A 28 -13.95 10.03 5.62
C GLN A 28 -12.70 10.31 4.78
N GLU A 29 -12.83 11.19 3.79
CA GLU A 29 -11.70 11.71 3.03
C GLU A 29 -11.55 13.21 3.25
N VAL A 30 -10.32 13.71 3.17
CA VAL A 30 -10.08 15.15 3.07
C VAL A 30 -10.47 15.60 1.66
N GLU A 31 -11.50 16.43 1.56
CA GLU A 31 -11.84 17.16 0.35
C GLU A 31 -10.70 18.11 0.01
N LYS A 32 -10.07 17.92 -1.16
CA LYS A 32 -8.82 18.59 -1.54
C LYS A 32 -8.92 20.11 -1.53
N ASP A 33 -10.08 20.66 -1.89
CA ASP A 33 -10.26 22.10 -2.06
C ASP A 33 -10.57 22.82 -0.74
N THR A 34 -11.25 22.15 0.18
CA THR A 34 -11.72 22.76 1.43
C THR A 34 -10.94 22.29 2.66
N GLY A 35 -10.16 21.21 2.53
CA GLY A 35 -9.50 20.54 3.64
C GLY A 35 -10.47 19.85 4.61
N ARG A 36 -11.77 19.78 4.28
CA ARG A 36 -12.79 19.21 5.17
C ARG A 36 -12.86 17.70 5.03
N MET A 37 -13.12 17.01 6.15
CA MET A 37 -13.44 15.59 6.13
C MET A 37 -14.86 15.38 5.59
N ILE A 38 -15.02 14.62 4.51
CA ILE A 38 -16.31 14.26 3.90
C ILE A 38 -16.56 12.76 4.02
N GLU A 39 -17.79 12.40 4.42
CA GLU A 39 -18.26 11.00 4.49
C GLU A 39 -18.20 10.33 3.12
N GLN A 40 -17.76 9.07 3.11
CA GLN A 40 -17.71 8.25 1.93
C GLN A 40 -18.86 7.25 1.91
N TYR A 41 -19.46 7.09 0.73
CA TYR A 41 -20.62 6.22 0.54
C TYR A 41 -20.23 4.94 -0.22
N LYS A 42 -20.94 3.85 0.09
CA LYS A 42 -20.87 2.58 -0.62
C LYS A 42 -21.06 2.87 -2.11
N MET A 43 -20.19 2.32 -2.94
CA MET A 43 -20.17 2.66 -4.37
C MET A 43 -21.11 1.77 -5.17
N TRP A 44 -21.36 0.56 -4.70
CA TRP A 44 -22.17 -0.43 -5.40
C TRP A 44 -23.21 -1.04 -4.48
N SER A 45 -24.38 -1.38 -5.03
CA SER A 45 -25.43 -2.08 -4.27
C SER A 45 -24.93 -3.41 -3.72
N SER A 46 -23.95 -4.06 -4.38
CA SER A 46 -23.28 -5.27 -3.88
C SER A 46 -22.50 -5.07 -2.57
N ASP A 47 -22.22 -3.83 -2.18
CA ASP A 47 -21.62 -3.48 -0.89
C ASP A 47 -22.66 -3.44 0.25
N LEU A 48 -23.96 -3.56 -0.07
CA LEU A 48 -25.05 -3.64 0.91
C LEU A 48 -25.35 -5.11 1.24
N THR A 49 -25.61 -5.39 2.52
CA THR A 49 -26.21 -6.68 2.91
C THR A 49 -27.61 -6.82 2.29
N ASP A 50 -28.15 -8.04 2.26
CA ASP A 50 -29.50 -8.26 1.73
C ASP A 50 -30.56 -7.51 2.56
N GLU A 51 -30.35 -7.41 3.88
CA GLU A 51 -31.19 -6.63 4.77
C GLU A 51 -31.07 -5.12 4.50
N GLU A 52 -29.84 -4.59 4.41
CA GLU A 52 -29.61 -3.18 4.08
C GLU A 52 -30.20 -2.83 2.71
N LEU A 53 -30.01 -3.69 1.71
CA LEU A 53 -30.56 -3.48 0.38
C LEU A 53 -32.09 -3.49 0.41
N GLY A 54 -32.71 -4.40 1.17
CA GLY A 54 -34.16 -4.43 1.38
C GLY A 54 -34.71 -3.14 1.99
N LYS A 55 -33.98 -2.58 2.97
CA LYS A 55 -34.30 -1.28 3.59
C LYS A 55 -34.16 -0.14 2.57
N VAL A 56 -33.05 -0.07 1.83
CA VAL A 56 -32.83 0.92 0.76
C VAL A 56 -33.94 0.87 -0.29
N ILE A 57 -34.33 -0.33 -0.75
CA ILE A 57 -35.46 -0.53 -1.67
C ILE A 57 -36.75 0.07 -1.11
N THR A 58 -37.01 -0.16 0.17
CA THR A 58 -38.23 0.32 0.84
C THR A 58 -38.26 1.85 0.91
N LEU A 59 -37.15 2.49 1.28
CA LEU A 59 -37.03 3.94 1.35
C LEU A 59 -37.16 4.59 -0.04
N LEU A 60 -36.47 4.05 -1.04
CA LEU A 60 -36.53 4.56 -2.42
C LEU A 60 -37.91 4.37 -3.07
N ALA A 61 -38.62 3.29 -2.75
CA ALA A 61 -39.97 3.05 -3.27
C ALA A 61 -41.01 4.08 -2.80
N ARG A 62 -40.74 4.82 -1.71
CA ARG A 62 -41.58 5.93 -1.24
C ARG A 62 -41.22 7.27 -1.88
N GLY A 63 -40.06 7.35 -2.53
CA GLY A 63 -39.58 8.56 -3.18
C GLY A 63 -40.34 8.89 -4.47
N ASN A 64 -39.76 9.79 -5.26
CA ASN A 64 -40.32 10.18 -6.56
C ASN A 64 -40.24 9.04 -7.60
N VAL A 65 -40.78 9.27 -8.80
CA VAL A 65 -40.81 8.26 -9.89
C VAL A 65 -39.40 7.73 -10.23
N PHE A 66 -38.36 8.56 -10.16
CA PHE A 66 -36.98 8.12 -10.40
C PHE A 66 -36.50 7.16 -9.31
N ALA A 67 -36.73 7.48 -8.03
CA ALA A 67 -36.40 6.59 -6.91
C ALA A 67 -37.17 5.25 -6.99
N GLN A 68 -38.42 5.29 -7.41
CA GLN A 68 -39.25 4.08 -7.59
C GLN A 68 -38.72 3.17 -8.69
N ASN A 69 -38.25 3.72 -9.80
CA ASN A 69 -37.60 2.95 -10.87
C ASN A 69 -36.30 2.30 -10.37
N ILE A 70 -35.46 3.05 -9.66
CA ILE A 70 -34.24 2.51 -9.02
C ILE A 70 -34.60 1.36 -8.06
N ALA A 71 -35.65 1.52 -7.24
CA ALA A 71 -36.10 0.47 -6.33
C ALA A 71 -36.58 -0.79 -7.06
N LYS A 72 -37.19 -0.66 -8.25
CA LYS A 72 -37.58 -1.80 -9.09
C LYS A 72 -36.34 -2.59 -9.57
N ASP A 73 -35.32 -1.90 -10.06
CA ASP A 73 -34.09 -2.54 -10.53
C ASP A 73 -33.33 -3.22 -9.38
N LEU A 74 -33.30 -2.60 -8.20
CA LEU A 74 -32.71 -3.18 -7.00
C LEU A 74 -33.46 -4.43 -6.50
N ARG A 75 -34.80 -4.50 -6.66
CA ARG A 75 -35.56 -5.72 -6.34
C ARG A 75 -35.19 -6.88 -7.25
N LEU A 76 -35.02 -6.62 -8.55
CA LEU A 76 -34.54 -7.63 -9.50
C LEU A 76 -33.14 -8.10 -9.10
N GLU A 77 -32.24 -7.16 -8.78
CA GLU A 77 -30.90 -7.51 -8.30
C GLU A 77 -30.95 -8.38 -7.03
N LEU A 78 -31.75 -8.00 -6.02
CA LEU A 78 -31.91 -8.73 -4.77
C LEU A 78 -32.41 -10.16 -5.01
N ALA A 79 -33.38 -10.34 -5.92
CA ALA A 79 -33.90 -11.66 -6.28
C ALA A 79 -32.83 -12.55 -6.96
N GLU A 80 -31.91 -11.97 -7.73
CA GLU A 80 -30.82 -12.69 -8.41
C GLU A 80 -29.61 -12.98 -7.50
N ARG A 81 -29.55 -12.38 -6.30
CA ARG A 81 -28.39 -12.51 -5.40
C ARG A 81 -28.05 -13.94 -4.99
N PRO A 82 -28.99 -14.86 -4.71
CA PRO A 82 -28.65 -16.23 -4.32
C PRO A 82 -27.82 -16.96 -5.38
N ALA A 83 -28.24 -16.90 -6.65
CA ALA A 83 -27.50 -17.52 -7.75
C ALA A 83 -26.10 -16.89 -7.92
N ARG A 84 -26.02 -15.55 -7.81
CA ARG A 84 -24.74 -14.83 -7.82
C ARG A 84 -23.89 -15.10 -6.58
N ALA A 85 -24.49 -15.45 -5.44
CA ALA A 85 -23.79 -15.75 -4.19
C ALA A 85 -23.02 -17.07 -4.30
N GLU A 86 -23.63 -18.10 -4.89
CA GLU A 86 -22.94 -19.38 -5.12
C GLU A 86 -21.78 -19.22 -6.11
N GLN A 87 -21.98 -18.53 -7.23
CA GLN A 87 -20.88 -18.24 -8.15
C GLN A 87 -19.77 -17.41 -7.49
N ARG A 88 -20.13 -16.43 -6.66
CA ARG A 88 -19.15 -15.66 -5.87
C ARG A 88 -18.39 -16.54 -4.90
N ARG A 89 -19.05 -17.48 -4.22
CA ARG A 89 -18.42 -18.44 -3.30
C ARG A 89 -17.40 -19.32 -4.03
N LEU A 90 -17.77 -19.87 -5.18
CA LEU A 90 -16.86 -20.66 -6.02
C LEU A 90 -15.66 -19.83 -6.51
N ASN A 91 -15.91 -18.61 -7.03
CA ASN A 91 -14.84 -17.72 -7.47
C ASN A 91 -13.92 -17.31 -6.30
N LEU A 92 -14.47 -17.12 -5.11
CA LEU A 92 -13.70 -16.80 -3.90
C LEU A 92 -12.82 -17.99 -3.51
N GLN A 93 -13.34 -19.21 -3.57
CA GLN A 93 -12.56 -20.42 -3.29
C GLN A 93 -11.42 -20.57 -4.29
N LEU A 94 -11.69 -20.41 -5.59
CA LEU A 94 -10.66 -20.48 -6.63
C LEU A 94 -9.53 -19.46 -6.40
N ARG A 95 -9.88 -18.20 -6.07
CA ARG A 95 -8.90 -17.16 -5.72
C ARG A 95 -8.08 -17.53 -4.47
N ARG A 96 -8.71 -18.12 -3.45
CA ARG A 96 -8.00 -18.60 -2.24
C ARG A 96 -7.02 -19.72 -2.56
N ASP A 97 -7.45 -20.70 -3.35
CA ASP A 97 -6.61 -21.84 -3.72
C ASP A 97 -5.43 -21.40 -4.58
N GLU A 98 -5.64 -20.47 -5.52
CA GLU A 98 -4.58 -19.88 -6.34
C GLU A 98 -3.57 -19.09 -5.51
N LEU A 99 -4.05 -18.26 -4.58
CA LEU A 99 -3.20 -17.52 -3.66
C LEU A 99 -2.38 -18.47 -2.78
N ALA A 100 -3.02 -19.48 -2.18
CA ALA A 100 -2.34 -20.45 -1.31
C ALA A 100 -1.23 -21.20 -2.05
N ARG A 101 -1.49 -21.65 -3.29
CA ARG A 101 -0.45 -22.27 -4.15
C ARG A 101 0.71 -21.32 -4.43
N THR A 102 0.41 -20.04 -4.64
CA THR A 102 1.44 -19.02 -4.92
C THR A 102 2.28 -18.74 -3.69
N GLU A 103 1.66 -18.58 -2.52
CA GLU A 103 2.35 -18.37 -1.25
C GLU A 103 3.23 -19.58 -0.88
N GLU A 104 2.71 -20.80 -1.05
CA GLU A 104 3.48 -22.03 -0.82
C GLU A 104 4.69 -22.12 -1.76
N ARG A 105 4.49 -21.85 -3.06
CA ARG A 105 5.58 -21.83 -4.05
C ARG A 105 6.67 -20.83 -3.65
N LEU A 106 6.29 -19.61 -3.30
CA LEU A 106 7.26 -18.56 -2.95
C LEU A 106 7.99 -18.85 -1.66
N LEU A 107 7.30 -19.38 -0.66
CA LEU A 107 7.91 -19.83 0.58
C LEU A 107 8.95 -20.93 0.30
N ARG A 108 8.59 -21.96 -0.49
CA ARG A 108 9.52 -23.02 -0.89
C ARG A 108 10.72 -22.45 -1.65
N GLN A 109 10.50 -21.59 -2.65
CA GLN A 109 11.57 -20.95 -3.41
C GLN A 109 12.54 -20.17 -2.50
N GLY A 110 12.01 -19.36 -1.57
CA GLY A 110 12.84 -18.63 -0.62
C GLY A 110 13.64 -19.54 0.31
N LEU A 111 13.04 -20.63 0.81
CA LEU A 111 13.73 -21.63 1.63
C LEU A 111 14.80 -22.41 0.86
N ASP A 112 14.53 -22.75 -0.41
CA ASP A 112 15.48 -23.47 -1.27
C ASP A 112 16.67 -22.57 -1.64
N GLN A 113 16.41 -21.30 -1.97
CA GLN A 113 17.44 -20.30 -2.26
C GLN A 113 18.30 -19.95 -1.04
N LEU A 114 17.70 -19.93 0.16
CA LEU A 114 18.43 -19.77 1.42
C LEU A 114 19.31 -21.01 1.71
N GLY A 115 18.81 -22.20 1.40
CA GLY A 115 19.44 -23.47 1.73
C GLY A 115 19.39 -23.82 3.22
N GLY A 116 19.99 -24.95 3.59
CA GLY A 116 19.85 -25.55 4.93
C GLY A 116 18.60 -26.44 5.03
N ALA A 117 18.27 -26.91 6.23
CA ALA A 117 17.20 -27.89 6.45
C ALA A 117 16.25 -27.47 7.59
N GLY A 118 15.03 -28.00 7.56
CA GLY A 118 14.00 -27.75 8.57
C GLY A 118 13.25 -26.42 8.41
N ASP A 119 12.33 -26.20 9.34
CA ASP A 119 11.42 -25.05 9.49
C ASP A 119 11.81 -24.13 10.66
N THR A 120 12.98 -24.35 11.25
CA THR A 120 13.53 -23.57 12.37
C THR A 120 14.77 -22.78 11.95
N TRP A 121 15.13 -21.79 12.78
CA TRP A 121 16.37 -21.05 12.61
C TRP A 121 17.64 -21.89 12.79
N ASP A 122 17.63 -22.89 13.68
CA ASP A 122 18.84 -23.66 14.01
C ASP A 122 19.43 -24.41 12.80
N GLY A 123 18.59 -24.97 11.93
CA GLY A 123 19.04 -25.66 10.72
C GLY A 123 19.51 -24.73 9.58
N ARG A 124 19.41 -23.41 9.76
CA ARG A 124 19.61 -22.40 8.71
C ARG A 124 20.42 -21.17 9.14
N ARG A 125 20.80 -21.05 10.42
CA ARG A 125 21.40 -19.85 11.03
C ARG A 125 22.62 -19.32 10.28
N ASP A 126 23.55 -20.19 9.91
CA ASP A 126 24.76 -19.80 9.17
C ASP A 126 24.42 -19.28 7.77
N ARG A 127 23.42 -19.87 7.11
CA ARG A 127 22.93 -19.45 5.80
C ARG A 127 22.23 -18.09 5.88
N ILE A 128 21.42 -17.87 6.91
CA ILE A 128 20.78 -16.57 7.16
C ILE A 128 21.83 -15.48 7.37
N THR A 129 22.85 -15.76 8.17
CA THR A 129 23.93 -14.81 8.46
C THR A 129 24.77 -14.50 7.21
N ALA A 130 25.09 -15.52 6.41
CA ALA A 130 25.79 -15.36 5.14
C ALA A 130 24.97 -14.55 4.13
N TRP A 131 23.71 -14.92 3.92
CA TRP A 131 22.79 -14.20 3.03
C TRP A 131 22.65 -12.73 3.43
N TRP A 132 22.48 -12.42 4.72
CA TRP A 132 22.35 -11.04 5.16
C TRP A 132 23.59 -10.20 4.86
N ARG A 133 24.78 -10.77 5.02
CA ARG A 133 26.03 -10.12 4.65
C ARG A 133 26.11 -9.88 3.13
N GLU A 134 25.74 -10.89 2.34
CA GLU A 134 25.71 -10.78 0.87
C GLU A 134 24.76 -9.68 0.39
N VAL A 135 23.57 -9.58 0.98
CA VAL A 135 22.62 -8.48 0.72
C VAL A 135 23.28 -7.13 0.95
N LYS A 136 23.98 -6.94 2.07
CA LYS A 136 24.63 -5.65 2.36
C LYS A 136 25.82 -5.35 1.46
N VAL A 137 26.55 -6.37 1.01
CA VAL A 137 27.60 -6.21 -0.01
C VAL A 137 26.98 -5.80 -1.35
N ALA A 138 25.87 -6.43 -1.76
CA ALA A 138 25.15 -6.09 -2.98
C ALA A 138 24.56 -4.67 -2.92
N GLU A 139 23.92 -4.31 -1.81
CA GLU A 139 23.41 -2.95 -1.58
C GLU A 139 24.53 -1.90 -1.66
N LEU A 140 25.75 -2.20 -1.19
CA LEU A 140 26.87 -1.27 -1.25
C LEU A 140 27.34 -1.04 -2.70
N ALA A 141 27.29 -2.07 -3.54
CA ALA A 141 27.65 -2.02 -4.96
C ALA A 141 26.52 -1.52 -5.88
N GLU A 142 25.32 -1.33 -5.34
CA GLU A 142 24.12 -0.95 -6.09
C GLU A 142 24.30 0.42 -6.78
N THR A 143 23.89 0.47 -8.05
CA THR A 143 23.92 1.69 -8.87
C THR A 143 22.53 2.10 -9.33
N TRP A 144 22.35 3.36 -9.72
CA TRP A 144 21.11 3.84 -10.34
C TRP A 144 20.67 2.98 -11.53
N ALA A 145 21.58 2.74 -12.46
CA ALA A 145 21.28 2.01 -13.71
C ALA A 145 20.89 0.55 -13.43
N ALA A 146 21.60 -0.14 -12.53
CA ALA A 146 21.29 -1.53 -12.18
C ALA A 146 19.93 -1.66 -11.46
N ALA A 147 19.62 -0.74 -10.54
CA ALA A 147 18.34 -0.73 -9.84
C ALA A 147 17.15 -0.44 -10.79
N LEU A 148 17.32 0.52 -11.71
CA LEU A 148 16.27 0.88 -12.66
C LEU A 148 16.07 -0.21 -13.74
N ALA A 149 17.15 -0.72 -14.34
CA ALA A 149 17.07 -1.78 -15.35
C ALA A 149 16.58 -3.12 -14.77
N GLY A 150 16.84 -3.35 -13.49
CA GLY A 150 16.29 -4.49 -12.74
C GLY A 150 14.84 -4.30 -12.30
N ASP A 151 14.16 -3.22 -12.72
CA ASP A 151 12.76 -2.96 -12.39
C ASP A 151 12.48 -2.90 -10.87
N ARG A 152 13.48 -2.44 -10.11
CA ARG A 152 13.44 -2.32 -8.64
C ARG A 152 13.34 -0.89 -8.15
N MET A 153 13.47 0.10 -9.03
CA MET A 153 13.47 1.49 -8.58
C MET A 153 12.06 1.89 -8.11
N THR A 154 11.95 2.29 -6.85
CA THR A 154 10.73 2.94 -6.34
C THR A 154 10.91 4.45 -6.34
N ALA A 155 9.80 5.17 -6.52
CA ALA A 155 9.78 6.63 -6.53
C ALA A 155 8.62 7.13 -5.67
N ARG A 156 8.93 7.97 -4.69
CA ARG A 156 7.92 8.63 -3.85
C ARG A 156 8.05 10.14 -3.97
N GLN A 157 6.97 10.80 -4.37
CA GLN A 157 6.87 12.25 -4.26
C GLN A 157 6.53 12.66 -2.83
N VAL A 158 7.31 13.62 -2.34
CA VAL A 158 7.12 14.32 -1.07
C VAL A 158 6.87 15.77 -1.42
N ASN A 159 5.62 16.21 -1.27
CA ASN A 159 5.23 17.59 -1.53
C ASN A 159 5.49 18.45 -0.29
N ASN A 160 6.06 19.65 -0.49
CA ASN A 160 6.29 20.65 0.55
C ASN A 160 5.04 21.53 0.82
N GLU A 161 4.11 21.59 -0.13
CA GLU A 161 2.90 22.44 -0.09
C GLU A 161 1.66 21.71 0.44
N SER A 162 1.53 20.40 0.17
CA SER A 162 0.43 19.61 0.72
C SER A 162 0.82 19.09 2.11
N VAL A 163 0.26 19.69 3.14
CA VAL A 163 0.31 19.19 4.52
C VAL A 163 -0.28 17.78 4.56
N LEU A 164 0.57 16.76 4.39
CA LEU A 164 0.23 15.36 4.59
C LEU A 164 1.11 14.74 5.68
N GLY A 165 1.80 15.56 6.46
CA GLY A 165 2.37 15.18 7.74
C GLY A 165 1.64 15.89 8.88
N GLY A 166 1.68 15.33 10.08
CA GLY A 166 0.97 15.85 11.25
C GLY A 166 0.22 14.75 11.98
N ASP A 167 -0.74 15.16 12.80
CA ASP A 167 -1.61 14.25 13.54
C ASP A 167 -2.87 13.93 12.71
N PHE A 168 -3.20 12.65 12.66
CA PHE A 168 -4.34 12.11 11.92
C PHE A 168 -5.19 11.26 12.84
N ASP A 169 -6.51 11.34 12.68
CA ASP A 169 -7.41 10.34 13.24
C ASP A 169 -7.51 9.17 12.27
N ILE A 170 -7.22 7.97 12.78
CA ILE A 170 -7.44 6.71 12.07
C ILE A 170 -8.46 5.88 12.84
N ARG A 171 -9.20 5.05 12.12
CA ARG A 171 -10.25 4.20 12.70
C ARG A 171 -9.99 2.73 12.43
N ASN A 172 -10.50 1.88 13.33
CA ASN A 172 -10.50 0.45 13.10
C ASN A 172 -11.48 0.07 11.98
N ASN A 173 -11.08 -0.93 11.19
CA ASN A 173 -11.87 -1.46 10.08
C ASN A 173 -13.28 -1.93 10.47
N HIS A 174 -13.41 -2.59 11.61
CA HIS A 174 -14.65 -3.15 12.14
C HIS A 174 -15.52 -2.10 12.85
N HIS A 175 -14.92 -0.98 13.24
CA HIS A 175 -15.60 0.11 13.95
C HIS A 175 -15.74 1.36 13.11
N ARG A 176 -15.76 1.24 11.77
CA ARG A 176 -15.76 2.39 10.85
C ARG A 176 -16.89 3.39 11.11
N LEU A 177 -18.04 2.95 11.61
CA LEU A 177 -19.20 3.80 11.91
C LEU A 177 -19.16 4.45 13.31
N ASP A 178 -18.28 3.99 14.21
CA ASP A 178 -18.20 4.47 15.58
C ASP A 178 -16.99 5.39 15.79
N ARG A 179 -17.23 6.70 15.84
CA ARG A 179 -16.18 7.71 16.04
C ARG A 179 -15.52 7.63 17.41
N ALA A 180 -16.11 6.94 18.40
CA ALA A 180 -15.44 6.69 19.68
C ALA A 180 -14.20 5.79 19.52
N TRP A 181 -14.00 5.16 18.36
CA TRP A 181 -12.82 4.38 18.01
C TRP A 181 -11.76 5.17 17.22
N ASP A 182 -11.95 6.48 17.04
CA ASP A 182 -10.93 7.34 16.44
C ASP A 182 -9.66 7.34 17.29
N ARG A 183 -8.52 7.07 16.66
CA ARG A 183 -7.20 7.05 17.28
C ARG A 183 -6.30 8.05 16.59
N LYS A 184 -5.74 8.96 17.38
CA LYS A 184 -4.70 9.87 16.91
C LYS A 184 -3.41 9.12 16.65
N ILE A 185 -2.83 9.38 15.49
CA ILE A 185 -1.48 8.96 15.13
C ILE A 185 -0.73 10.15 14.57
N THR A 186 0.58 10.16 14.74
CA THR A 186 1.44 11.08 14.00
C THR A 186 1.91 10.41 12.72
N LEU A 187 2.01 11.15 11.63
CA LEU A 187 2.61 10.68 10.40
C LEU A 187 3.56 11.75 9.87
N ASP A 188 4.83 11.41 9.71
CA ASP A 188 5.82 12.30 9.10
C ASP A 188 6.06 11.83 7.65
N ARG A 189 5.47 12.53 6.68
CA ARG A 189 5.65 12.26 5.24
C ARG A 189 6.74 13.11 4.59
N THR A 190 7.40 13.98 5.36
CA THR A 190 8.39 14.94 4.84
C THR A 190 9.70 14.25 4.46
N LEU A 191 10.61 14.99 3.80
CA LEU A 191 11.97 14.50 3.54
C LEU A 191 12.70 14.14 4.84
N ASN A 192 12.49 14.91 5.92
CA ASN A 192 13.04 14.58 7.22
C ASN A 192 12.46 13.27 7.78
N GLY A 193 11.16 13.05 7.60
CA GLY A 193 10.51 11.78 7.94
C GLY A 193 11.10 10.60 7.16
N VAL A 194 11.41 10.78 5.87
CA VAL A 194 12.11 9.76 5.07
C VAL A 194 13.50 9.51 5.62
N ARG A 195 14.30 10.55 5.89
CA ARG A 195 15.65 10.41 6.49
C ARG A 195 15.60 9.65 7.82
N LYS A 196 14.66 9.99 8.71
CA LYS A 196 14.47 9.29 9.99
C LYS A 196 14.12 7.81 9.82
N ARG A 197 13.39 7.42 8.75
CA ARG A 197 13.09 6.01 8.46
C ARG A 197 14.33 5.19 8.08
N LEU A 198 15.38 5.83 7.60
CA LEU A 198 16.63 5.15 7.23
C LEU A 198 17.51 4.85 8.44
N ASP A 199 17.30 5.54 9.56
CA ASP A 199 18.07 5.32 10.78
C ASP A 199 17.45 4.18 11.62
N PRO A 200 18.12 3.02 11.74
CA PRO A 200 17.58 1.87 12.46
C PRO A 200 17.34 2.14 13.95
N ARG A 201 18.03 3.13 14.54
CA ARG A 201 17.88 3.49 15.97
C ARG A 201 16.47 3.99 16.32
N HIS A 202 15.70 4.47 15.34
CA HIS A 202 14.31 4.85 15.57
C HIS A 202 13.36 3.65 15.68
N PHE A 203 13.79 2.44 15.30
CA PHE A 203 12.98 1.23 15.34
C PHE A 203 13.44 0.22 16.40
N ASP A 204 14.71 0.26 16.77
CA ASP A 204 15.32 -0.53 17.83
C ASP A 204 16.54 0.23 18.37
N ASP A 205 16.31 1.06 19.37
CA ASP A 205 17.37 1.86 19.99
C ASP A 205 18.40 0.93 20.67
N PRO A 206 19.71 1.00 20.35
CA PRO A 206 20.70 0.06 20.88
C PRO A 206 20.89 0.12 22.40
N GLY A 207 20.59 1.26 23.02
CA GLY A 207 20.78 1.46 24.47
C GLY A 207 19.56 1.03 25.29
N THR A 208 18.35 1.17 24.72
CA THR A 208 17.09 1.00 25.45
C THR A 208 16.16 -0.07 24.87
N GLY A 209 16.42 -0.55 23.65
CA GLY A 209 15.51 -1.43 22.90
C GLY A 209 14.19 -0.77 22.49
N ARG A 210 14.05 0.55 22.71
CA ARG A 210 12.79 1.28 22.45
C ARG A 210 12.55 1.45 20.96
N ASN A 211 11.29 1.26 20.56
CA ASN A 211 10.81 1.57 19.22
C ASN A 211 10.11 2.93 19.23
N ARG A 212 10.60 3.90 18.45
CA ARG A 212 10.08 5.27 18.35
C ARG A 212 9.24 5.50 17.09
N LYS A 213 8.86 4.43 16.38
CA LYS A 213 8.09 4.52 15.12
C LYS A 213 6.81 5.33 15.25
N GLY A 214 6.01 5.08 16.29
CA GLY A 214 4.72 5.76 16.52
C GLY A 214 4.93 7.23 16.88
N GLU A 215 5.78 7.50 17.87
CA GLU A 215 6.16 8.85 18.33
C GLU A 215 6.64 9.76 17.21
N LEU A 216 7.43 9.22 16.29
CA LEU A 216 8.03 9.98 15.18
C LEU A 216 7.21 9.91 13.89
N GLY A 217 6.05 9.24 13.91
CA GLY A 217 5.19 9.06 12.74
C GLY A 217 5.86 8.35 11.55
N LEU A 218 6.76 7.40 11.82
CA LEU A 218 7.58 6.70 10.82
C LEU A 218 6.85 5.49 10.21
N HIS A 219 5.54 5.61 9.99
CA HIS A 219 4.72 4.58 9.36
C HIS A 219 5.09 4.37 7.89
N ASP A 220 4.70 3.22 7.35
CA ASP A 220 5.04 2.79 6.00
C ASP A 220 4.41 3.76 4.98
N LEU A 221 5.09 4.03 3.88
CA LEU A 221 4.72 5.07 2.92
C LEU A 221 4.49 4.45 1.55
N SER A 222 3.55 4.97 0.76
CA SER A 222 3.41 4.54 -0.63
C SER A 222 4.40 5.20 -1.58
N GLY A 223 4.57 4.61 -2.75
CA GLY A 223 5.29 5.17 -3.87
C GLY A 223 4.87 4.47 -5.16
N SER A 224 5.48 4.88 -6.27
CA SER A 224 5.43 4.17 -7.53
C SER A 224 6.57 3.15 -7.59
N LEU A 225 6.32 1.96 -8.10
CA LEU A 225 7.35 1.07 -8.63
C LEU A 225 7.54 1.40 -10.12
N LEU A 226 8.77 1.81 -10.48
CA LEU A 226 9.09 2.21 -11.83
C LEU A 226 9.40 0.98 -12.69
N HIS A 227 8.88 1.00 -13.90
CA HIS A 227 9.30 0.12 -14.98
C HIS A 227 10.38 0.82 -15.79
N GLY A 228 11.63 0.36 -15.66
CA GLY A 228 12.80 0.97 -16.26
C GLY A 228 12.96 0.73 -17.76
N THR A 229 12.20 -0.23 -18.33
CA THR A 229 12.33 -0.63 -19.75
C THR A 229 11.07 -0.40 -20.58
N ARG A 230 9.98 0.11 -19.98
CA ARG A 230 8.70 0.34 -20.67
C ARG A 230 8.76 1.59 -21.55
N VAL A 231 9.19 1.43 -22.79
CA VAL A 231 9.06 2.48 -23.82
C VAL A 231 7.61 2.51 -24.36
N PRO A 232 6.98 3.68 -24.55
CA PRO A 232 7.51 5.05 -24.45
C PRO A 232 7.25 5.75 -23.10
N LEU A 233 7.05 5.00 -22.01
CA LEU A 233 6.62 5.56 -20.73
C LEU A 233 7.80 6.12 -19.92
N SER A 234 7.89 7.45 -19.83
CA SER A 234 8.96 8.13 -19.10
C SER A 234 8.85 7.95 -17.57
N ILE A 235 9.92 8.24 -16.84
CA ILE A 235 9.92 8.20 -15.37
C ILE A 235 8.84 9.13 -14.82
N TYR A 236 8.78 10.37 -15.29
CA TYR A 236 7.81 11.35 -14.80
C TYR A 236 6.36 10.89 -15.01
N ALA A 237 6.06 10.24 -16.14
CA ALA A 237 4.74 9.72 -16.43
C ALA A 237 4.27 8.63 -15.42
N GLN A 238 5.21 7.88 -14.85
CA GLN A 238 4.96 6.80 -13.86
C GLN A 238 4.75 7.31 -12.43
N LEU A 239 4.92 8.62 -12.19
CA LEU A 239 4.74 9.23 -10.88
C LEU A 239 3.29 9.65 -10.63
N LYS A 240 2.94 9.85 -9.37
CA LYS A 240 1.65 10.47 -9.01
C LYS A 240 1.68 11.96 -9.45
N PRO A 241 0.51 12.59 -9.73
CA PRO A 241 0.47 13.94 -10.28
C PRO A 241 0.64 15.04 -9.21
N TYR A 242 1.65 14.95 -8.35
CA TYR A 242 1.93 15.98 -7.35
C TYR A 242 2.81 17.10 -7.95
N ALA A 243 2.33 18.34 -7.88
CA ALA A 243 3.12 19.52 -8.18
C ALA A 243 4.15 19.80 -7.07
N ASN A 244 5.25 20.49 -7.42
CA ASN A 244 6.25 21.02 -6.48
C ASN A 244 6.73 20.00 -5.44
N ALA A 245 6.99 18.76 -5.90
CA ALA A 245 7.39 17.66 -5.03
C ALA A 245 8.84 17.26 -5.25
N THR A 246 9.55 17.00 -4.16
CA THR A 246 10.81 16.26 -4.20
C THR A 246 10.49 14.77 -4.36
N VAL A 247 11.13 14.13 -5.33
CA VAL A 247 11.05 12.69 -5.57
C VAL A 247 12.16 11.99 -4.80
N VAL A 248 11.78 11.00 -4.00
CA VAL A 248 12.67 10.07 -3.32
C VAL A 248 12.74 8.80 -4.14
N PHE A 249 13.89 8.53 -4.73
CA PHE A 249 14.16 7.27 -5.41
C PHE A 249 14.92 6.31 -4.49
N MET A 250 14.45 5.07 -4.43
CA MET A 250 15.02 4.03 -3.58
C MET A 250 14.84 2.65 -4.24
N PRO A 251 15.88 1.82 -4.33
CA PRO A 251 15.72 0.46 -4.82
C PRO A 251 14.92 -0.39 -3.83
N ALA A 252 13.98 -1.17 -4.36
CA ALA A 252 13.48 -2.36 -3.73
C ALA A 252 14.57 -3.45 -3.74
N PRO A 253 14.51 -4.43 -2.81
CA PRO A 253 15.39 -5.59 -2.87
C PRO A 253 15.10 -6.40 -4.13
N THR A 254 16.04 -7.28 -4.51
CA THR A 254 15.75 -8.27 -5.54
C THR A 254 14.59 -9.17 -5.11
N GLU A 255 13.83 -9.71 -6.06
CA GLU A 255 12.75 -10.65 -5.74
C GLU A 255 13.26 -11.86 -4.97
N ARG A 256 14.43 -12.38 -5.36
CA ARG A 256 15.17 -13.42 -4.62
C ARG A 256 15.35 -13.04 -3.16
N ASP A 257 15.88 -11.86 -2.87
CA ASP A 257 16.15 -11.44 -1.49
C ASP A 257 14.85 -11.14 -0.73
N ALA A 258 13.82 -10.63 -1.39
CA ALA A 258 12.50 -10.45 -0.79
C ALA A 258 11.87 -11.79 -0.39
N GLN A 259 11.98 -12.81 -1.26
CA GLN A 259 11.49 -14.17 -1.02
C GLN A 259 12.26 -14.87 0.09
N ILE A 260 13.59 -14.81 0.09
CA ILE A 260 14.43 -15.33 1.18
C ILE A 260 14.06 -14.65 2.50
N PHE A 261 13.94 -13.32 2.51
CA PHE A 261 13.58 -12.58 3.72
C PHE A 261 12.19 -12.96 4.25
N ASN A 262 11.22 -13.17 3.34
CA ASN A 262 9.88 -13.66 3.70
C ASN A 262 9.93 -15.07 4.29
N ALA A 263 10.71 -15.97 3.67
CA ALA A 263 10.93 -17.32 4.17
C ALA A 263 11.55 -17.31 5.57
N ILE A 264 12.57 -16.48 5.81
CA ILE A 264 13.19 -16.34 7.15
C ILE A 264 12.16 -15.90 8.21
N GLN A 265 11.21 -15.02 7.86
CA GLN A 265 10.16 -14.58 8.79
C GLN A 265 9.18 -15.70 9.18
N SER A 266 9.00 -16.70 8.32
CA SER A 266 8.15 -17.86 8.62
C SER A 266 8.85 -18.93 9.47
N LEU A 267 10.18 -18.88 9.59
CA LEU A 267 10.91 -19.85 10.39
C LEU A 267 10.63 -19.65 11.88
N LYS A 268 10.51 -20.75 12.61
CA LYS A 268 10.41 -20.72 14.07
C LYS A 268 11.76 -20.31 14.66
N THR A 269 11.79 -19.16 15.33
CA THR A 269 12.96 -18.71 16.11
C THR A 269 13.13 -19.59 17.35
N VAL A 270 14.35 -20.02 17.63
CA VAL A 270 14.63 -20.95 18.75
C VAL A 270 15.31 -20.23 19.91
N THR A 271 16.12 -19.22 19.62
CA THR A 271 16.92 -18.48 20.61
C THR A 271 16.56 -17.01 20.64
N GLU A 272 16.84 -16.31 21.75
CA GLU A 272 16.73 -14.84 21.82
C GLU A 272 17.65 -14.15 20.80
N GLY A 273 18.80 -14.77 20.49
CA GLY A 273 19.71 -14.31 19.44
C GLY A 273 19.07 -14.29 18.05
N ASP A 274 18.23 -15.29 17.73
CA ASP A 274 17.47 -15.31 16.46
C ASP A 274 16.46 -14.17 16.40
N VAL A 275 15.75 -13.93 17.49
CA VAL A 275 14.77 -12.84 17.59
C VAL A 275 15.47 -11.49 17.40
N LYS A 276 16.65 -11.31 18.01
CA LYS A 276 17.47 -10.10 17.86
C LYS A 276 17.97 -9.92 16.43
N LEU A 277 18.49 -10.96 15.79
CA LEU A 277 18.97 -10.89 14.41
C LEU A 277 17.82 -10.64 13.42
N MET A 278 16.67 -11.30 13.58
CA MET A 278 15.48 -11.02 12.78
C MET A 278 15.01 -9.57 12.94
N ARG A 279 15.05 -9.03 14.17
CA ARG A 279 14.72 -7.63 14.44
C ARG A 279 15.69 -6.67 13.75
N GLU A 280 16.99 -6.94 13.84
CA GLU A 280 18.02 -6.16 13.15
C GLU A 280 17.77 -6.12 11.64
N MET A 281 17.57 -7.27 11.01
CA MET A 281 17.26 -7.34 9.58
C MET A 281 15.99 -6.56 9.23
N ARG A 282 14.90 -6.70 10.00
CA ARG A 282 13.64 -5.94 9.76
C ARG A 282 13.82 -4.42 9.82
N ASN A 283 14.77 -3.96 10.63
CA ASN A 283 15.05 -2.56 10.87
C ASN A 283 16.13 -1.98 9.96
N ARG A 284 16.83 -2.83 9.19
CA ARG A 284 17.86 -2.42 8.23
C ARG A 284 17.58 -2.86 6.79
N PHE A 285 16.52 -3.62 6.54
CA PHE A 285 16.18 -4.10 5.21
C PHE A 285 15.03 -3.28 4.61
N THR A 286 15.35 -2.47 3.60
CA THR A 286 14.34 -1.81 2.78
C THR A 286 13.59 -2.87 2.00
N ARG A 287 12.25 -2.80 2.00
CA ARG A 287 11.41 -3.80 1.34
C ARG A 287 10.05 -3.23 0.97
N LEU A 288 9.38 -3.92 0.06
CA LEU A 288 7.97 -3.68 -0.21
C LEU A 288 7.12 -4.54 0.71
N ARG A 289 6.01 -3.96 1.16
CA ARG A 289 5.03 -4.63 2.02
C ARG A 289 3.79 -5.03 1.26
N LEU A 290 3.41 -4.23 0.28
CA LEU A 290 2.26 -4.40 -0.59
C LEU A 290 2.64 -3.84 -1.96
N ALA A 291 2.14 -4.45 -3.03
CA ALA A 291 2.32 -3.98 -4.38
C ALA A 291 1.08 -4.25 -5.24
N GLN A 292 0.71 -3.29 -6.09
CA GLN A 292 -0.44 -3.36 -6.99
C GLN A 292 -0.14 -2.61 -8.28
N ALA A 293 -0.64 -3.12 -9.41
CA ALA A 293 -0.43 -2.53 -10.74
C ALA A 293 -1.27 -1.26 -11.00
N THR A 294 -1.98 -0.78 -10.00
CA THR A 294 -2.86 0.39 -10.04
C THR A 294 -2.73 1.15 -8.72
N ASP A 295 -3.28 2.36 -8.65
CA ASP A 295 -3.50 3.05 -7.38
C ASP A 295 -4.35 2.15 -6.47
N MET A 296 -3.93 2.03 -5.20
CA MET A 296 -4.61 1.25 -4.18
C MET A 296 -5.77 2.03 -3.54
N HIS A 297 -5.86 3.35 -3.73
CA HIS A 297 -6.89 4.23 -3.17
C HIS A 297 -7.06 4.08 -1.65
N THR A 298 -5.95 3.96 -0.90
CA THR A 298 -6.01 3.58 0.52
C THR A 298 -5.80 4.71 1.50
N TYR A 299 -6.34 4.49 2.70
CA TYR A 299 -6.11 5.27 3.90
C TYR A 299 -5.34 4.46 4.94
N LEU A 300 -4.81 5.15 5.95
CA LEU A 300 -4.24 4.51 7.13
C LEU A 300 -5.36 3.94 8.01
N LEU A 301 -5.24 2.68 8.39
CA LEU A 301 -6.17 2.01 9.30
C LEU A 301 -5.49 1.64 10.61
N ASN A 302 -6.27 1.65 11.69
CA ASN A 302 -5.90 0.97 12.93
C ASN A 302 -6.35 -0.48 12.84
N LEU A 303 -5.44 -1.45 12.95
CA LEU A 303 -5.81 -2.87 13.02
C LEU A 303 -5.95 -3.40 14.44
N ASN A 304 -5.76 -2.56 15.46
CA ASN A 304 -5.91 -3.00 16.84
C ASN A 304 -7.39 -3.23 17.15
N GLU A 305 -7.73 -4.44 17.59
CA GLU A 305 -9.07 -4.86 18.03
C GLU A 305 -9.41 -4.30 19.42
N VAL A 306 -8.41 -3.84 20.17
CA VAL A 306 -8.59 -3.22 21.49
C VAL A 306 -8.58 -1.69 21.35
N ARG A 307 -9.70 -1.05 21.75
CA ARG A 307 -9.88 0.41 21.61
C ARG A 307 -8.78 1.22 22.28
N ASP A 308 -8.34 0.82 23.47
CA ASP A 308 -7.45 1.62 24.31
C ASP A 308 -5.97 1.17 24.25
N GLY A 309 -5.63 0.19 23.39
CA GLY A 309 -4.25 -0.27 23.20
C GLY A 309 -3.43 0.58 22.21
N GLU A 310 -2.14 0.35 22.03
CA GLU A 310 -1.32 1.08 21.03
C GLU A 310 -1.87 0.86 19.60
N PRO A 311 -2.04 1.91 18.77
CA PRO A 311 -2.61 1.76 17.44
C PRO A 311 -1.70 0.95 16.50
N VAL A 312 -2.28 -0.03 15.82
CA VAL A 312 -1.56 -0.84 14.82
C VAL A 312 -1.82 -0.27 13.43
N VAL A 313 -1.03 0.74 13.07
CA VAL A 313 -1.22 1.49 11.82
C VAL A 313 -0.79 0.67 10.59
N ARG A 314 -1.66 0.58 9.58
CA ARG A 314 -1.36 0.01 8.26
C ARG A 314 -1.88 0.88 7.12
N TYR A 315 -1.02 1.13 6.15
CA TYR A 315 -1.38 1.69 4.84
C TYR A 315 -1.61 0.55 3.85
N GLY A 316 -2.47 0.74 2.85
CA GLY A 316 -2.70 -0.29 1.82
C GLY A 316 -3.69 -1.40 2.21
N HIS A 317 -4.24 -1.38 3.42
CA HIS A 317 -5.20 -2.37 3.96
C HIS A 317 -6.68 -1.96 3.78
N SER A 318 -6.94 -1.00 2.90
CA SER A 318 -8.27 -0.48 2.55
C SER A 318 -8.29 -0.12 1.08
N GLY A 319 -9.29 0.64 0.65
CA GLY A 319 -9.35 1.23 -0.68
C GLY A 319 -9.96 0.31 -1.72
N LEU A 320 -9.55 0.55 -2.96
CA LEU A 320 -10.16 -0.04 -4.15
C LEU A 320 -9.14 -0.84 -4.94
N ILE A 321 -9.64 -1.83 -5.67
CA ILE A 321 -8.86 -2.62 -6.61
C ILE A 321 -9.65 -2.87 -7.88
N ARG A 322 -8.95 -2.77 -9.01
CA ARG A 322 -9.41 -3.30 -10.28
C ARG A 322 -8.81 -4.68 -10.48
N ARG A 323 -9.61 -5.73 -10.35
CA ARG A 323 -9.15 -7.11 -10.54
C ARG A 323 -8.88 -7.37 -12.02
N ALA A 324 -7.98 -8.29 -12.32
CA ALA A 324 -7.65 -8.67 -13.69
C ALA A 324 -8.92 -9.01 -14.51
N GLY A 325 -9.03 -8.46 -15.72
CA GLY A 325 -10.19 -8.64 -16.59
C GLY A 325 -11.45 -7.87 -16.18
N GLN A 326 -11.45 -7.16 -15.05
CA GLN A 326 -12.58 -6.35 -14.61
C GLN A 326 -12.41 -4.89 -15.02
N LYS A 327 -13.49 -4.26 -15.49
CA LYS A 327 -13.50 -2.83 -15.86
C LYS A 327 -13.80 -1.91 -14.68
N THR A 328 -14.38 -2.43 -13.61
CA THR A 328 -14.84 -1.68 -12.45
C THR A 328 -13.96 -1.96 -11.24
N GLU A 329 -13.69 -0.92 -10.46
CA GLU A 329 -13.07 -1.04 -9.15
C GLU A 329 -14.07 -1.52 -8.10
N VAL A 330 -13.58 -2.36 -7.20
CA VAL A 330 -14.33 -2.91 -6.06
C VAL A 330 -13.54 -2.67 -4.78
N ASN A 331 -14.22 -2.71 -3.64
CA ASN A 331 -13.56 -2.70 -2.33
C ASN A 331 -12.64 -3.91 -2.19
N VAL A 332 -11.46 -3.66 -1.62
CA VAL A 332 -10.49 -4.74 -1.36
C VAL A 332 -11.04 -5.71 -0.31
N ASP A 333 -10.87 -7.01 -0.56
CA ASP A 333 -11.09 -8.08 0.42
C ASP A 333 -9.76 -8.61 0.96
N ASP A 334 -9.80 -9.51 1.96
CA ASP A 334 -8.60 -10.07 2.57
C ASP A 334 -7.71 -10.83 1.57
N ILE A 335 -8.30 -11.42 0.54
CA ILE A 335 -7.57 -12.11 -0.52
C ILE A 335 -6.84 -11.08 -1.39
N ASP A 336 -7.46 -9.95 -1.71
CA ASP A 336 -6.80 -8.86 -2.42
C ASP A 336 -5.62 -8.30 -1.60
N ILE A 337 -5.78 -8.14 -0.29
CA ILE A 337 -4.69 -7.70 0.60
C ILE A 337 -3.55 -8.72 0.65
N ALA A 338 -3.85 -10.02 0.75
CA ALA A 338 -2.84 -11.05 0.71
C ALA A 338 -2.14 -11.13 -0.66
N THR A 339 -2.90 -11.01 -1.76
CA THR A 339 -2.37 -10.92 -3.12
C THR A 339 -1.41 -9.74 -3.27
N ARG A 340 -1.74 -8.55 -2.71
CA ARG A 340 -0.82 -7.40 -2.67
C ARG A 340 0.50 -7.72 -1.96
N ARG A 341 0.47 -8.52 -0.89
CA ARG A 341 1.69 -8.94 -0.16
C ARG A 341 2.53 -9.90 -0.99
N THR A 342 1.88 -10.88 -1.62
CA THR A 342 2.53 -11.84 -2.52
C THR A 342 3.17 -11.14 -3.71
N ASN A 343 2.47 -10.19 -4.33
CA ASN A 343 2.98 -9.36 -5.40
C ASN A 343 4.20 -8.50 -4.98
N ALA A 344 4.32 -8.13 -3.70
CA ALA A 344 5.48 -7.43 -3.18
C ALA A 344 6.74 -8.31 -3.07
N LEU A 345 6.61 -9.62 -3.28
CA LEU A 345 7.73 -10.58 -3.39
C LEU A 345 8.11 -10.86 -4.86
N GLU A 346 7.26 -10.46 -5.80
CA GLU A 346 7.38 -10.68 -7.26
C GLU A 346 6.99 -9.41 -8.01
N HIS A 347 7.78 -8.35 -7.83
CA HIS A 347 7.59 -7.05 -8.46
C HIS A 347 7.32 -7.09 -9.98
N HIS A 348 7.89 -8.06 -10.71
CA HIS A 348 7.64 -8.24 -12.15
C HIS A 348 6.17 -8.53 -12.46
N VAL A 349 5.45 -9.23 -11.58
CA VAL A 349 4.01 -9.49 -11.75
C VAL A 349 3.21 -8.20 -11.73
N VAL A 350 3.64 -7.25 -10.90
CA VAL A 350 3.01 -5.93 -10.78
C VAL A 350 3.25 -5.11 -12.04
N LEU A 351 4.47 -5.13 -12.57
CA LEU A 351 4.85 -4.34 -13.74
C LEU A 351 4.31 -4.90 -15.06
N ALA A 352 4.13 -6.22 -15.15
CA ALA A 352 3.61 -6.90 -16.33
C ALA A 352 2.09 -6.75 -16.51
N GLN A 353 1.36 -6.33 -15.49
CA GLN A 353 -0.08 -6.16 -15.58
C GLN A 353 -0.43 -4.91 -16.37
N ASP A 354 -1.19 -5.09 -17.45
CA ASP A 354 -1.76 -3.99 -18.23
C ASP A 354 -2.97 -3.41 -17.48
N GLY A 355 -2.70 -2.73 -16.36
CA GLY A 355 -3.74 -2.22 -15.45
C GLY A 355 -4.56 -1.06 -16.00
N GLY A 356 -4.25 -0.59 -17.21
CA GLY A 356 -4.81 0.64 -17.79
C GLY A 356 -4.47 1.91 -16.99
N GLN A 357 -3.65 1.79 -15.95
CA GLN A 357 -3.12 2.88 -15.15
C GLN A 357 -1.60 2.94 -15.30
N VAL A 358 -1.08 4.15 -15.22
CA VAL A 358 0.34 4.44 -15.45
C VAL A 358 1.19 4.23 -14.18
N VAL A 359 0.54 4.22 -13.01
CA VAL A 359 1.19 4.16 -11.70
C VAL A 359 1.01 2.76 -11.08
N ASN A 360 2.13 2.07 -10.87
CA ASN A 360 2.19 0.85 -10.07
C ASN A 360 2.41 1.23 -8.61
N GLU A 361 1.36 1.23 -7.80
CA GLU A 361 1.51 1.63 -6.40
C GLU A 361 2.13 0.51 -5.53
N VAL A 362 3.06 0.90 -4.68
CA VAL A 362 3.71 0.02 -3.70
C VAL A 362 3.75 0.67 -2.33
N VAL A 363 3.76 -0.15 -1.28
CA VAL A 363 3.96 0.29 0.11
C VAL A 363 5.37 -0.06 0.54
N ILE A 364 6.19 0.96 0.73
CA ILE A 364 7.62 0.87 0.95
C ILE A 364 7.92 1.03 2.44
N VAL A 365 8.72 0.10 2.95
CA VAL A 365 9.33 0.19 4.28
C VAL A 365 10.76 0.72 4.09
N TYR A 366 10.92 2.04 4.00
CA TYR A 366 12.23 2.67 3.91
C TYR A 366 13.08 2.32 5.11
N ARG A 367 14.28 1.77 4.90
CA ARG A 367 15.31 1.49 5.91
C ARG A 367 16.68 1.84 5.35
N GLU A 368 17.70 1.69 6.19
CA GLU A 368 19.09 1.81 5.79
C GLU A 368 19.38 1.03 4.49
N HIS A 369 20.21 1.63 3.64
CA HIS A 369 20.73 1.01 2.43
C HIS A 369 22.23 1.27 2.38
N ALA A 370 23.02 0.25 2.08
CA ALA A 370 24.48 0.34 2.24
C ALA A 370 25.15 1.27 1.22
N SER A 371 24.61 1.41 0.00
CA SER A 371 25.13 2.37 -0.99
C SER A 371 24.97 3.82 -0.52
N ALA A 372 26.05 4.60 -0.65
CA ALA A 372 26.05 6.04 -0.37
C ALA A 372 25.15 6.85 -1.32
N LEU A 373 24.79 6.28 -2.48
CA LEU A 373 23.92 6.92 -3.47
C LEU A 373 22.47 7.01 -2.98
N PHE A 374 21.99 6.00 -2.25
CA PHE A 374 20.57 5.88 -1.91
C PHE A 374 20.24 6.35 -0.48
N PRO A 375 19.04 6.92 -0.27
CA PRO A 375 18.08 7.32 -1.30
C PRO A 375 18.59 8.51 -2.13
N VAL A 376 18.13 8.59 -3.37
CA VAL A 376 18.35 9.77 -4.23
C VAL A 376 17.16 10.71 -4.04
N PHE A 377 17.43 11.96 -3.68
CA PHE A 377 16.43 13.03 -3.69
C PHE A 377 16.58 13.83 -4.97
N ALA A 378 15.48 14.11 -5.67
CA ALA A 378 15.53 14.88 -6.90
C ALA A 378 14.25 15.69 -7.13
N GLU A 379 14.34 16.78 -7.88
CA GLU A 379 13.18 17.62 -8.25
C GLU A 379 13.00 17.68 -9.76
N TRP A 380 11.76 17.58 -10.22
CA TRP A 380 11.44 17.67 -11.64
C TRP A 380 11.65 19.10 -12.15
N ASN A 381 12.60 19.27 -13.07
CA ASN A 381 12.83 20.50 -13.79
C ASN A 381 12.04 20.46 -15.11
N LYS A 382 10.85 21.03 -15.11
CA LYS A 382 9.95 21.06 -16.27
C LYS A 382 10.59 21.71 -17.51
N ALA A 383 11.46 22.71 -17.35
CA ALA A 383 12.08 23.40 -18.48
C ALA A 383 13.16 22.56 -19.17
N LYS A 384 13.82 21.66 -18.43
CA LYS A 384 14.90 20.80 -18.93
C LYS A 384 14.47 19.33 -19.14
N SER A 385 13.24 18.98 -18.74
CA SER A 385 12.70 17.61 -18.78
C SER A 385 13.62 16.58 -18.13
N HIS A 386 14.09 16.88 -16.91
CA HIS A 386 14.90 15.97 -16.10
C HIS A 386 14.60 16.14 -14.60
N PHE A 387 15.08 15.20 -13.79
CA PHE A 387 15.11 15.32 -12.34
C PHE A 387 16.48 15.84 -11.90
N THR A 388 16.51 17.04 -11.31
CA THR A 388 17.72 17.62 -10.73
C THR A 388 18.01 16.91 -9.42
N VAL A 389 19.17 16.26 -9.29
CA VAL A 389 19.53 15.56 -8.05
C VAL A 389 19.87 16.58 -6.98
N LEU A 390 19.33 16.38 -5.78
CA LEU A 390 19.54 17.21 -4.61
C LEU A 390 20.56 16.57 -3.66
N ASN A 391 21.30 17.41 -2.94
CA ASN A 391 22.18 16.97 -1.88
C ASN A 391 21.33 16.34 -0.76
N ARG A 392 21.73 15.14 -0.32
CA ARG A 392 20.95 14.34 0.64
C ARG A 392 20.76 15.03 1.99
N ASP A 393 21.68 15.88 2.42
CA ASP A 393 21.67 16.50 3.75
C ASP A 393 21.09 17.92 3.69
N THR A 394 21.53 18.73 2.73
CA THR A 394 21.13 20.14 2.62
C THR A 394 19.86 20.36 1.79
N GLY A 395 19.50 19.42 0.91
CA GLY A 395 18.41 19.59 -0.06
C GLY A 395 18.74 20.53 -1.23
N ALA A 396 19.95 21.08 -1.29
CA ALA A 396 20.36 21.97 -2.38
C ALA A 396 20.58 21.20 -3.69
N PRO A 397 20.28 21.78 -4.87
CA PRO A 397 20.60 21.17 -6.16
C PRO A 397 22.08 20.84 -6.33
N THR A 398 22.36 19.68 -6.92
CA THR A 398 23.71 19.25 -7.32
C THR A 398 23.92 19.48 -8.83
N LYS A 399 25.10 19.10 -9.33
CA LYS A 399 25.37 19.07 -10.78
C LYS A 399 24.78 17.84 -11.48
N ALA A 400 24.46 16.79 -10.73
CA ALA A 400 23.91 15.57 -11.26
C ALA A 400 22.40 15.72 -11.56
N HIS A 401 21.93 15.00 -12.55
CA HIS A 401 20.52 14.88 -12.90
C HIS A 401 20.21 13.50 -13.47
N ILE A 402 18.92 13.16 -13.47
CA ILE A 402 18.36 11.96 -14.08
C ILE A 402 17.45 12.41 -15.21
N THR A 403 17.74 12.01 -16.44
CA THR A 403 16.88 12.30 -17.60
C THR A 403 15.53 11.59 -17.48
N ASP A 404 14.50 12.03 -18.20
CA ASP A 404 13.16 11.43 -18.08
C ASP A 404 13.06 9.99 -18.62
N ASP A 405 14.02 9.56 -19.44
CA ASP A 405 14.22 8.15 -19.83
C ASP A 405 15.08 7.35 -18.82
N GLY A 406 15.47 7.98 -17.72
CA GLY A 406 16.11 7.30 -16.59
C GLY A 406 17.62 7.16 -16.64
N LYS A 407 18.32 7.92 -17.49
CA LYS A 407 19.79 7.95 -17.49
C LYS A 407 20.32 8.90 -16.42
N TRP A 408 21.27 8.42 -15.63
CA TRP A 408 22.06 9.26 -14.71
C TRP A 408 23.10 10.08 -15.49
N VAL A 409 23.18 11.38 -15.22
CA VAL A 409 24.15 12.31 -15.81
C VAL A 409 24.73 13.17 -14.71
N GLY A 410 26.04 13.07 -14.44
CA GLY A 410 26.70 13.84 -13.38
C GLY A 410 28.15 13.49 -13.21
#